data_AF-A0A1H9XIR1-F1
#
_entry.id   AF-A0A1H9XIR1-F1
#
_cell.length_a   1.000
_cell.length_b   1.000
_cell.length_c   1.000
_cell.angle_alpha   90.00
_cell.angle_beta   90.00
_cell.angle_gamma   90.00
#
_symmetry.space_group_name_H-M   'P 1'
#
loop_
_entity.id
_entity.type
_entity.pdbx_description
1 polymer ?
#
loop_
_entity_poly.entity_id
_entity_poly.type
_entity_poly.pdbx_seq_one_letter_code
_entity_poly.pdbx_strand_id
1 'polypeptide(L)' 'MLLSKAWASFEADKRIEGFSPQTLKAYRLQSLLLIDYFKDIEMKLLDTNQLKEYLAISGKHL' A
#
# COMPACT_ATOMS: atom_id res chain seq x y z
N MET A 1 6.81 -1.83 11.54
CA MET A 1 6.57 -2.94 10.59
C MET A 1 6.89 -2.44 9.19
N LEU A 2 7.53 -3.24 8.34
CA LEU A 2 7.78 -2.90 6.92
C LEU A 2 6.46 -2.85 6.15
N LEU A 3 6.37 -2.03 5.10
CA LEU A 3 5.17 -1.94 4.27
C LEU A 3 4.78 -3.29 3.64
N SER A 4 5.74 -4.09 3.21
CA SER A 4 5.53 -5.45 2.68
C SER A 4 4.88 -6.38 3.70
N LYS A 5 5.31 -6.30 4.97
CA LYS A 5 4.72 -7.05 6.08
C LYS A 5 3.32 -6.54 6.41
N ALA A 6 3.11 -5.23 6.37
CA ALA A 6 1.81 -4.62 6.56
C ALA A 6 0.79 -5.08 5.51
N TRP A 7 1.22 -5.13 4.24
CA TRP A 7 0.42 -5.68 3.15
C TRP A 7 0.03 -7.14 3.41
N ALA A 8 0.97 -7.99 3.80
CA ALA A 8 0.69 -9.40 4.08
C ALA A 8 -0.36 -9.59 5.19
N SER A 9 -0.24 -8.82 6.28
CA SER A 9 -1.23 -8.82 7.36
C SER A 9 -2.60 -8.33 6.87
N PHE A 10 -2.64 -7.18 6.18
CA PHE A 10 -3.88 -6.63 5.64
C PHE A 10 -4.57 -7.58 4.66
N GLU A 11 -3.83 -8.20 3.75
CA GLU A 11 -4.38 -9.15 2.77
C GLU A 11 -4.99 -10.38 3.46
N ALA A 12 -4.36 -10.90 4.51
CA ALA A 12 -4.88 -12.02 5.29
C ALA A 12 -6.21 -11.64 5.97
N ASP A 13 -6.29 -10.48 6.61
CA ASP A 13 -7.51 -9.98 7.25
C ASP A 13 -8.63 -9.80 6.21
N LYS A 14 -8.33 -9.18 5.06
CA LYS A 14 -9.33 -8.94 4.03
C LYS A 14 -9.83 -10.20 3.34
N ARG A 15 -9.02 -11.25 3.26
CA ARG A 15 -9.49 -12.58 2.83
C ARG A 15 -10.51 -13.15 3.81
N ILE A 16 -10.29 -13.02 5.12
CA ILE A 16 -11.22 -13.48 6.16
C ILE A 16 -12.53 -12.68 6.10
N GLU A 17 -12.45 -11.36 5.85
CA GLU A 17 -13.60 -10.48 5.68
C GLU A 17 -14.38 -10.73 4.37
N GLY A 18 -13.92 -11.63 3.50
CA GLY A 18 -14.64 -12.01 2.27
C GLY A 18 -14.41 -11.10 1.07
N PHE A 19 -13.30 -10.34 1.03
CA PHE A 19 -12.97 -9.52 -0.13
C PHE A 19 -12.72 -10.38 -1.37
N SER A 20 -13.21 -9.93 -2.53
CA SER A 20 -13.02 -10.66 -3.79
C SER A 20 -11.53 -10.73 -4.18
N PRO A 21 -11.09 -11.81 -4.86
CA PRO A 21 -9.72 -11.88 -5.39
C PRO A 21 -9.36 -10.71 -6.31
N GLN A 22 -10.34 -10.20 -7.06
CA GLN A 22 -10.16 -9.05 -7.96
C GLN A 22 -9.89 -7.77 -7.18
N THR A 23 -10.64 -7.53 -6.09
CA THR A 23 -10.42 -6.39 -5.19
C THR A 23 -9.04 -6.47 -4.55
N LEU A 24 -8.65 -7.65 -4.02
CA LEU A 24 -7.33 -7.84 -3.42
C LEU A 24 -6.20 -7.65 -4.43
N LYS A 25 -6.38 -8.07 -5.69
CA LYS A 25 -5.42 -7.82 -6.77
C LYS A 25 -5.24 -6.33 -7.04
N ALA A 26 -6.32 -5.56 -7.08
CA ALA A 26 -6.25 -4.10 -7.25
C ALA A 26 -5.53 -3.42 -6.07
N TYR A 27 -5.84 -3.83 -4.84
CA TYR A 27 -5.18 -3.30 -3.64
C TYR A 27 -3.70 -3.68 -3.58
N ARG A 28 -3.35 -4.89 -4.05
CA ARG A 28 -1.96 -5.33 -4.16
C ARG A 28 -1.15 -4.46 -5.11
N LEU A 29 -1.75 -4.06 -6.23
CA LEU A 29 -1.09 -3.14 -7.15
C LEU A 29 -0.80 -1.80 -6.46
N GLN A 30 -1.77 -1.25 -5.72
CA GLN A 30 -1.58 0.00 -4.97
C GLN A 30 -0.50 -0.14 -3.89
N SER A 31 -0.45 -1.26 -3.15
CA SER A 31 0.59 -1.48 -2.14
C SER A 31 1.97 -1.66 -2.75
N LEU A 32 2.08 -2.32 -3.91
CA LEU A 32 3.36 -2.46 -4.63
C LEU A 32 3.90 -1.11 -5.10
N LEU A 33 3.05 -0.22 -5.61
CA LEU A 33 3.45 1.13 -6.01
C LEU A 33 3.96 1.94 -4.80
N LEU A 34 3.27 1.84 -3.67
CA LEU A 34 3.66 2.50 -2.43
C LEU A 34 5.01 1.95 -1.91
N ILE A 35 5.18 0.62 -1.91
CA ILE A 35 6.41 -0.06 -1.49
C ILE A 35 7.58 0.33 -2.40
N ASP A 36 7.38 0.38 -3.72
CA ASP A 36 8.43 0.78 -4.65
C ASP A 36 8.85 2.24 -4.47
N TYR A 37 7.88 3.15 -4.27
CA TYR A 37 8.18 4.56 -4.04
C TYR A 37 8.97 4.77 -2.74
N PHE A 38 8.52 4.16 -1.64
CA PHE A 38 9.13 4.32 -0.31
C PHE A 38 10.22 3.29 0.02
N LYS A 39 10.58 2.41 -0.92
CA LYS A 39 11.64 1.38 -0.76
C LYS A 39 11.43 0.47 0.45
N ASP A 40 10.23 -0.08 0.58
CA ASP A 40 9.79 -0.97 1.67
C ASP A 40 10.14 -0.47 3.09
N ILE A 41 10.00 0.83 3.31
CA ILE A 41 10.32 1.48 4.59
C ILE A 41 9.51 0.92 5.76
N GLU A 42 10.02 1.09 6.98
CA GLU A 42 9.22 0.92 8.18
C GLU A 42 8.07 1.94 8.24
N MET A 43 6.83 1.46 8.41
CA MET A 43 5.62 2.30 8.48
C MET A 43 5.71 3.44 9.50
N LYS A 44 6.42 3.26 10.61
CA LYS A 44 6.56 4.28 11.67
C LYS A 44 7.36 5.52 11.21
N LEU A 45 8.10 5.39 10.12
CA LEU A 45 8.90 6.46 9.51
C LEU A 45 8.11 7.20 8.43
N LEU A 46 6.88 6.76 8.12
CA LEU A 46 5.97 7.46 7.22
C LEU A 46 5.12 8.44 8.01
N ASP A 47 5.03 9.65 7.48
CA ASP A 47 4.07 10.65 7.92
C ASP A 47 3.09 11.05 6.80
N THR A 48 2.10 11.83 7.19
CA THR A 48 1.04 12.28 6.28
C THR A 48 1.57 13.20 5.18
N ASN A 49 2.68 13.93 5.38
CA ASN A 49 3.23 14.81 4.35
C ASN A 49 3.89 14.00 3.24
N GLN A 50 4.68 12.98 3.59
CA GLN A 50 5.27 12.06 2.63
C GLN A 50 4.20 11.34 1.79
N LEU A 51 3.10 10.93 2.41
CA LEU A 51 1.97 10.33 1.69
C LEU A 51 1.31 11.31 0.72
N LYS A 52 1.13 12.59 1.11
CA LYS A 52 0.60 13.62 0.21
C LYS A 52 1.52 13.87 -0.98
N GLU A 53 2.83 13.91 -0.76
CA GLU A 53 3.82 14.07 -1.83
C GLU A 53 3.76 12.91 -2.82
N TYR A 54 3.71 11.67 -2.31
CA TYR A 54 3.50 10.48 -3.14
C TYR A 54 2.24 10.61 -4.00
N LEU A 55 1.10 10.95 -3.39
CA LEU A 55 -0.18 11.08 -4.10
C LEU A 55 -0.16 12.22 -5.15
N ALA A 56 0.53 13.33 -4.86
CA ALA A 56 0.70 14.43 -5.80
C ALA A 56 1.56 14.06 -7.02
N ILE A 57 2.45 13.07 -6.90
CA ILE A 57 3.24 12.54 -8.01
C ILE A 57 2.45 11.46 -8.76
N SER A 58 1.89 10.48 -8.06
CA SER A 58 1.16 9.36 -8.67
C SER A 58 -0.12 9.82 -9.39
N GLY A 59 -0.77 10.88 -8.87
CA GLY A 59 -1.99 11.45 -9.46
C GLY A 59 -1.77 12.28 -10.71
N LYS A 60 -0.54 12.66 -11.06
CA LYS A 60 -0.25 13.41 -12.31
C LYS A 60 -0.38 12.56 -13.58
N HIS A 61 -0.46 11.23 -13.43
CA HIS A 61 -0.54 10.27 -14.52
C HIS A 61 -1.91 9.57 -14.61
N LEU A 62 -2.89 10.04 -13.82
CA LEU A 62 -4.30 9.65 -13.89
C LEU A 62 -5.09 10.71 -14.67
#